data_AF-A0A292SWV2-F1
#
_entry.id   AF-A0A292SWV2-F1
#
_cell.length_a   1.000
_cell.length_b   1.000
_cell.length_c   1.000
_cell.angle_alpha   90.00
_cell.angle_beta   90.00
_cell.angle_gamma   90.00
#
_symmetry.space_group_name_H-M   'P 1'
#
loop_
_entity.id
_entity.type
_entity.pdbx_description
1 polymer ?
#
loop_
_entity_poly.entity_id
_entity_poly.type
_entity_poly.pdbx_seq_one_letter_code
_entity_poly.pdbx_strand_id
1 'polypeptide(L)'
;MSRILKELGIEDKYVWMNKEEDPFFHSIGKYDTDPKGNKTFYDYSVDATVLSKDKDGKPYFPVIKSLHYDEKLKNCPIGTAVLITDPDHDRLTVCQIESDDKIQYLKSLGIDYVALDKGRILTVFTANQSFLMIMDFWMQQLKNEGLFENHPRFMIKTTASARSWDEWAKKNNIKVVNVPVGFKEIANVMKKVEKQIMDNPDKEVVVTDVLGNNINLGVNPKLIFGGEESGGMIIGSEELIKSLSGRAAIAMREKSATEAIIVASALAAYLKKQGSSMSEYLDNVFKNNEIISKFDIREDISYYNESEPDIEKLKQAKVAGEAQRTKNDVFYLTMAVAKKAGKMTLEQIREILADTFKDLNFDNLTDVKFVGDGTYLEFDDKFIEIRPSGTDAKTKAYGAGASKEEIKKFAQKMGNYSGDLTDLYKKYVDMNLYDNAKDLSLKDYAVFTNKDANNDKFVIPDYSKTLQF
;
A
#
# COMPACT_ATOMS: atom_id res chain seq x y z
N MET A 1 -8.53 19.57 -7.92
CA MET A 1 -9.48 19.45 -6.80
C MET A 1 -10.50 20.61 -6.69
N SER A 2 -10.11 21.87 -6.47
CA SER A 2 -11.08 22.98 -6.25
C SER A 2 -12.20 23.10 -7.30
N ARG A 3 -11.88 22.93 -8.59
CA ARG A 3 -12.88 22.90 -9.68
C ARG A 3 -13.96 21.84 -9.48
N ILE A 4 -13.56 20.62 -9.09
CA ILE A 4 -14.46 19.50 -8.83
C ILE A 4 -15.34 19.80 -7.62
N LEU A 5 -14.76 20.33 -6.54
CA LEU A 5 -15.55 20.70 -5.35
C LEU A 5 -16.57 21.80 -5.63
N LYS A 6 -16.21 22.75 -6.50
CA LYS A 6 -17.11 23.82 -6.95
C LYS A 6 -18.25 23.26 -7.81
N GLU A 7 -17.94 22.36 -8.73
CA GLU A 7 -18.93 21.68 -9.58
C GLU A 7 -19.91 20.84 -8.75
N LEU A 8 -19.41 20.17 -7.71
CA LEU A 8 -20.22 19.43 -6.74
C LEU A 8 -20.94 20.34 -5.71
N GLY A 9 -20.66 21.65 -5.69
CA GLY A 9 -21.29 22.58 -4.75
C GLY A 9 -20.89 22.39 -3.28
N ILE A 10 -19.71 21.81 -3.02
CA ILE A 10 -19.24 21.49 -1.66
C ILE A 10 -17.91 22.16 -1.29
N GLU A 11 -17.40 23.08 -2.11
CA GLU A 11 -16.14 23.79 -1.86
C GLU A 11 -16.11 24.50 -0.49
N ASP A 12 -17.25 25.05 -0.05
CA ASP A 12 -17.40 25.76 1.22
C ASP A 12 -17.32 24.82 2.45
N LYS A 13 -17.30 23.51 2.24
CA LYS A 13 -17.16 22.50 3.31
C LYS A 13 -15.70 22.17 3.62
N TYR A 14 -14.75 22.71 2.86
CA TYR A 14 -13.33 22.44 3.00
C TYR A 14 -12.57 23.65 3.55
N VAL A 15 -11.69 23.39 4.51
CA VAL A 15 -10.71 24.36 4.98
C VAL A 15 -9.35 23.96 4.44
N TRP A 16 -8.88 24.71 3.44
CA TRP A 16 -7.56 24.49 2.85
C TRP A 16 -6.46 25.04 3.74
N MET A 17 -5.45 24.22 4.02
CA MET A 17 -4.20 24.60 4.68
C MET A 17 -3.08 24.73 3.65
N ASN A 18 -2.02 25.47 3.98
CA ASN A 18 -0.82 25.59 3.14
C ASN A 18 -1.16 25.97 1.68
N LYS A 19 -1.99 27.01 1.50
CA LYS A 19 -2.51 27.44 0.19
C LYS A 19 -1.45 28.09 -0.71
N GLU A 20 -0.38 28.58 -0.11
CA GLU A 20 0.71 29.26 -0.82
C GLU A 20 1.72 28.21 -1.28
N GLU A 21 2.10 28.24 -2.55
CA GLU A 21 3.14 27.35 -3.07
C GLU A 21 4.50 27.70 -2.44
N ASP A 22 5.24 26.68 -2.03
CA ASP A 22 6.59 26.83 -1.48
C ASP A 22 7.53 25.79 -2.10
N PRO A 23 8.65 26.21 -2.72
CA PRO A 23 9.64 25.29 -3.30
C PRO A 23 10.24 24.31 -2.29
N PHE A 24 10.13 24.58 -0.98
CA PHE A 24 10.61 23.70 0.09
C PHE A 24 9.48 23.01 0.85
N PHE A 25 8.25 22.97 0.30
CA PHE A 25 7.08 22.33 0.89
C PHE A 25 6.85 22.72 2.36
N HIS A 26 6.99 23.99 2.70
CA HIS A 26 6.86 24.55 4.05
C HIS A 26 7.76 23.89 5.10
N SER A 27 8.90 23.34 4.68
CA SER A 27 9.78 22.54 5.53
C SER A 27 9.10 21.33 6.18
N ILE A 28 7.94 20.91 5.68
CA ILE A 28 7.19 19.76 6.19
C ILE A 28 8.03 18.50 5.99
N GLY A 29 8.23 17.76 7.08
CA GLY A 29 9.02 16.52 7.12
C GLY A 29 10.53 16.72 7.06
N LYS A 30 11.06 17.95 7.18
CA LYS A 30 12.48 18.23 7.01
C LYS A 30 13.17 18.53 8.34
N TYR A 31 14.30 17.87 8.59
CA TYR A 31 15.03 17.91 9.86
C TYR A 31 16.54 18.08 9.64
N ASP A 32 17.25 18.50 10.68
CA ASP A 32 18.70 18.63 10.73
C ASP A 32 19.39 17.49 11.50
N THR A 33 18.64 16.42 11.75
CA THR A 33 19.10 15.15 12.31
C THR A 33 18.42 13.97 11.62
N ASP A 34 19.16 12.89 11.40
CA ASP A 34 18.61 11.63 10.88
C ASP A 34 17.90 10.81 11.99
N PRO A 35 17.18 9.72 11.66
CA PRO A 35 16.53 8.85 12.64
C PRO A 35 17.48 8.15 13.62
N LYS A 36 18.81 8.19 13.38
CA LYS A 36 19.86 7.64 14.25
C LYS A 36 20.46 8.72 15.17
N GLY A 37 20.00 9.97 15.06
CA GLY A 37 20.46 11.11 15.85
C GLY A 37 21.72 11.80 15.31
N ASN A 38 22.19 11.42 14.12
CA ASN A 38 23.35 12.07 13.50
C ASN A 38 22.97 13.46 12.99
N LYS A 39 23.85 14.46 13.17
CA LYS A 39 23.63 15.82 12.68
C LYS A 39 23.80 15.87 11.15
N THR A 40 22.68 15.89 10.43
CA THR A 40 22.65 15.89 8.97
C THR A 40 21.26 16.27 8.49
N PHE A 41 21.16 16.85 7.29
CA PHE A 41 19.84 17.07 6.67
C PHE A 41 19.14 15.73 6.44
N TYR A 42 17.85 15.67 6.74
CA TYR A 42 17.03 14.48 6.55
C TYR A 42 15.60 14.86 6.16
N ASP A 43 15.11 14.29 5.05
CA ASP A 43 13.75 14.50 4.53
C ASP A 43 12.89 13.23 4.64
N TYR A 44 11.78 13.32 5.36
CA TYR A 44 10.79 12.25 5.49
C TYR A 44 9.83 12.13 4.27
N SER A 45 10.12 12.84 3.18
CA SER A 45 9.40 12.74 1.90
C SER A 45 7.89 12.94 2.04
N VAL A 46 7.48 13.83 2.94
CA VAL A 46 6.08 14.16 3.25
C VAL A 46 5.16 12.95 3.55
N ASP A 47 5.71 11.80 3.91
CA ASP A 47 4.93 10.62 4.33
C ASP A 47 4.38 10.82 5.75
N ALA A 48 3.10 11.17 5.83
CA ALA A 48 2.38 11.45 7.06
C ALA A 48 2.19 10.23 7.97
N THR A 49 2.45 9.02 7.48
CA THR A 49 2.24 7.77 8.23
C THR A 49 3.51 7.19 8.84
N VAL A 50 4.69 7.74 8.51
CA VAL A 50 5.96 7.24 9.05
C VAL A 50 6.11 7.62 10.53
N LEU A 51 6.41 6.61 11.35
CA LEU A 51 6.79 6.76 12.75
C LEU A 51 8.31 6.82 12.88
N SER A 52 8.79 7.78 13.67
CA SER A 52 10.19 7.88 14.10
C SER A 52 10.27 7.86 15.64
N LYS A 53 11.48 7.81 16.19
CA LYS A 53 11.72 7.95 17.63
C LYS A 53 12.41 9.27 17.91
N ASP A 54 11.95 9.98 18.92
CA ASP A 54 12.66 11.16 19.41
C ASP A 54 13.90 10.76 20.22
N LYS A 55 14.63 11.78 20.71
CA LYS A 55 15.84 11.61 21.55
C LYS A 55 15.61 10.79 22.82
N ASP A 56 14.37 10.73 23.30
CA ASP A 56 13.97 10.00 24.50
C ASP A 56 13.39 8.61 24.15
N GLY A 57 13.45 8.23 22.87
CA GLY A 57 12.97 6.95 22.34
C GLY A 57 11.46 6.88 22.14
N LYS A 58 10.72 7.99 22.33
CA LYS A 58 9.26 8.02 22.20
C LYS A 58 8.86 8.11 20.73
N PRO A 59 7.85 7.32 20.29
CA PRO A 59 7.36 7.39 18.92
C PRO A 59 6.69 8.73 18.62
N TYR A 60 6.93 9.28 17.44
CA TYR A 60 6.23 10.44 16.89
C TYR A 60 6.16 10.38 15.36
N PHE A 61 5.24 11.14 14.77
CA PHE A 61 5.11 11.30 13.33
C PHE A 61 5.84 12.57 12.88
N PRO A 62 6.98 12.48 12.18
CA PRO A 62 7.79 13.66 11.82
C PRO A 62 7.03 14.65 10.92
N VAL A 63 6.37 14.12 9.90
CA VAL A 63 5.60 14.93 8.95
C VAL A 63 4.42 15.61 9.65
N ILE A 64 3.61 14.87 10.43
CA ILE A 64 2.50 15.44 11.21
C ILE A 64 2.99 16.50 12.21
N LYS A 65 4.11 16.25 12.89
CA LYS A 65 4.70 17.21 13.84
C LYS A 65 5.07 18.53 13.16
N SER A 66 5.70 18.46 11.99
CA SER A 66 6.09 19.65 11.21
C SER A 66 4.91 20.38 10.55
N LEU A 67 3.72 19.78 10.51
CA LEU A 67 2.51 20.45 10.03
C LEU A 67 1.93 21.44 11.04
N HIS A 68 2.34 21.37 12.31
CA HIS A 68 1.88 22.22 13.41
C HIS A 68 0.35 22.17 13.61
N TYR A 69 -0.20 20.95 13.60
CA TYR A 69 -1.64 20.73 13.73
C TYR A 69 -2.21 21.01 15.11
N ASP A 70 -1.38 20.99 16.16
CA ASP A 70 -1.73 21.52 17.48
C ASP A 70 -2.19 22.99 17.42
N GLU A 71 -1.59 23.79 16.54
CA GLU A 71 -2.00 25.19 16.31
C GLU A 71 -3.07 25.31 15.22
N LYS A 72 -2.83 24.70 14.05
CA LYS A 72 -3.71 24.86 12.86
C LYS A 72 -5.09 24.24 13.05
N LEU A 73 -5.24 23.22 13.88
CA LEU A 73 -6.52 22.56 14.18
C LEU A 73 -7.16 23.05 15.49
N LYS A 74 -6.57 24.04 16.17
CA LYS A 74 -7.01 24.47 17.51
C LYS A 74 -8.51 24.80 17.59
N ASN A 75 -9.08 25.40 16.54
CA ASN A 75 -10.48 25.79 16.50
C ASN A 75 -11.39 24.75 15.82
N CYS A 76 -10.84 23.63 15.35
CA CYS A 76 -11.61 22.57 14.72
C CYS A 76 -12.26 21.66 15.77
N PRO A 77 -13.57 21.36 15.66
CA PRO A 77 -14.25 20.50 16.62
C PRO A 77 -13.83 19.02 16.49
N ILE A 78 -14.09 18.24 17.54
CA ILE A 78 -14.06 16.77 17.47
C ILE A 78 -14.97 16.29 16.33
N GLY A 79 -14.52 15.26 15.61
CA GLY A 79 -15.14 14.72 14.41
C GLY A 79 -14.64 15.34 13.10
N THR A 80 -13.82 16.41 13.16
CA THR A 80 -13.22 17.00 11.96
C THR A 80 -12.28 16.01 11.29
N ALA A 81 -12.57 15.66 10.03
CA ALA A 81 -11.66 14.89 9.19
C ALA A 81 -10.56 15.80 8.62
N VAL A 82 -9.33 15.29 8.57
CA VAL A 82 -8.18 15.95 7.98
C VAL A 82 -7.65 15.05 6.88
N LEU A 83 -7.59 15.57 5.66
CA LEU A 83 -7.20 14.83 4.46
C LEU A 83 -5.89 15.42 3.96
N ILE A 84 -4.84 14.60 3.94
CA ILE A 84 -3.47 15.02 3.62
C ILE A 84 -3.07 14.35 2.31
N THR A 85 -2.59 15.14 1.36
CA THR A 85 -2.05 14.63 0.09
C THR A 85 -0.59 15.01 -0.04
N ASP A 86 0.13 14.26 -0.86
CA ASP A 86 1.47 14.63 -1.32
C ASP A 86 1.40 15.69 -2.46
N PRO A 87 2.54 16.27 -2.87
CA PRO A 87 2.59 17.39 -3.80
C PRO A 87 1.98 17.13 -5.18
N ASP A 88 2.07 15.90 -5.70
CA ASP A 88 1.49 15.49 -6.97
C ASP A 88 0.06 14.93 -6.83
N HIS A 89 -0.47 14.90 -5.61
CA HIS A 89 -1.86 14.55 -5.30
C HIS A 89 -2.21 13.09 -5.66
N ASP A 90 -1.22 12.21 -5.59
CA ASP A 90 -1.32 10.79 -5.94
C ASP A 90 -1.61 9.92 -4.71
N ARG A 91 -1.28 10.40 -3.50
CA ARG A 91 -1.56 9.73 -2.22
C ARG A 91 -2.54 10.46 -1.32
N LEU A 92 -3.25 9.67 -0.51
CA LEU A 92 -4.11 10.16 0.56
C LEU A 92 -3.73 9.54 1.90
N THR A 93 -3.53 10.40 2.90
CA THR A 93 -3.58 10.03 4.32
C THR A 93 -4.83 10.64 4.95
N VAL A 94 -5.58 9.84 5.72
CA VAL A 94 -6.79 10.27 6.42
C VAL A 94 -6.52 10.34 7.91
N CYS A 95 -6.97 11.43 8.53
CA CYS A 95 -6.94 11.63 9.97
C CYS A 95 -8.29 12.14 10.47
N GLN A 96 -8.57 11.99 11.77
CA GLN A 96 -9.75 12.60 12.40
C GLN A 96 -9.41 13.15 13.79
N ILE A 97 -9.97 14.30 14.15
CA ILE A 97 -9.92 14.78 15.53
C ILE A 97 -10.88 13.95 16.37
N GLU A 98 -10.36 13.22 17.35
CA GLU A 98 -11.14 12.44 18.31
C GLU A 98 -10.81 12.84 19.74
N SER A 99 -11.60 12.35 20.69
CA SER A 99 -11.39 12.58 22.12
C SER A 99 -10.25 11.70 22.65
N ASP A 100 -9.48 12.20 23.61
CA ASP A 100 -8.34 11.48 24.20
C ASP A 100 -8.74 10.30 25.10
N ASP A 101 -9.99 10.26 25.57
CA ASP A 101 -10.57 9.10 26.26
C ASP A 101 -10.61 7.83 25.39
N LYS A 102 -10.56 7.97 24.05
CA LYS A 102 -10.53 6.85 23.10
C LYS A 102 -9.17 6.19 22.93
N ILE A 103 -8.10 6.67 23.56
CA ILE A 103 -6.73 6.15 23.33
C ILE A 103 -6.63 4.62 23.47
N GLN A 104 -7.24 4.02 24.50
CA GLN A 104 -7.18 2.57 24.69
C GLN A 104 -7.97 1.80 23.63
N TYR A 105 -9.08 2.40 23.16
CA TYR A 105 -9.88 1.85 22.08
C TYR A 105 -9.12 1.91 20.75
N LEU A 106 -8.46 3.03 20.43
CA LEU A 106 -7.65 3.16 19.22
C LEU A 106 -6.50 2.14 19.17
N LYS A 107 -5.83 1.92 20.31
CA LYS A 107 -4.77 0.92 20.42
C LYS A 107 -5.25 -0.51 20.11
N SER A 108 -6.46 -0.87 20.54
CA SER A 108 -7.01 -2.21 20.25
C SER A 108 -7.36 -2.41 18.76
N LEU A 109 -7.58 -1.30 18.03
CA LEU A 109 -7.80 -1.29 16.59
C LEU A 109 -6.50 -1.13 15.78
N GLY A 110 -5.37 -0.89 16.44
CA GLY A 110 -4.10 -0.62 15.78
C GLY A 110 -4.01 0.77 15.14
N ILE A 111 -4.87 1.70 15.54
CA ILE A 111 -4.86 3.08 15.05
C ILE A 111 -3.86 3.88 15.89
N ASP A 112 -2.91 4.53 15.21
CA ASP A 112 -1.95 5.41 15.84
C ASP A 112 -2.52 6.84 15.96
N TYR A 113 -1.97 7.66 16.86
CA TYR A 113 -2.51 8.99 17.15
C TYR A 113 -1.44 9.97 17.62
N VAL A 114 -1.76 11.27 17.52
CA VAL A 114 -0.96 12.39 18.04
C VAL A 114 -1.80 13.22 19.00
N ALA A 115 -1.23 13.66 20.11
CA ALA A 115 -1.92 14.60 21.00
C ALA A 115 -1.97 16.00 20.37
N LEU A 116 -3.15 16.64 20.38
CA LEU A 116 -3.30 18.01 19.91
C LEU A 116 -3.28 18.97 21.11
N ASP A 117 -4.26 18.85 22.01
CA ASP A 117 -4.35 19.56 23.27
C ASP A 117 -5.26 18.83 24.26
N LYS A 118 -5.63 19.48 25.36
CA LYS A 118 -6.40 18.84 26.45
C LYS A 118 -7.74 18.31 25.93
N GLY A 119 -7.94 16.99 26.03
CA GLY A 119 -9.17 16.35 25.59
C GLY A 119 -9.23 15.97 24.11
N ARG A 120 -8.18 16.26 23.32
CA ARG A 120 -8.19 16.05 21.87
C ARG A 120 -6.93 15.39 21.34
N ILE A 121 -7.13 14.43 20.45
CA ILE A 121 -6.10 13.75 19.69
C ILE A 121 -6.42 13.82 18.20
N LEU A 122 -5.41 13.67 17.37
CA LEU A 122 -5.53 13.42 15.95
C LEU A 122 -5.25 11.93 15.70
N THR A 123 -6.26 11.19 15.28
CA THR A 123 -6.08 9.81 14.83
C THR A 123 -5.43 9.81 13.45
N VAL A 124 -4.45 8.92 13.24
CA VAL A 124 -3.71 8.79 11.98
C VAL A 124 -3.95 7.37 11.48
N PHE A 125 -4.80 7.24 10.45
CA PHE A 125 -5.09 5.95 9.85
C PHE A 125 -4.01 5.59 8.85
N THR A 126 -3.61 4.31 8.81
CA THR A 126 -2.77 3.81 7.71
C THR A 126 -3.55 3.89 6.39
N ALA A 127 -2.85 3.86 5.26
CA ALA A 127 -3.49 3.72 3.95
C ALA A 127 -4.41 2.49 3.92
N ASN A 128 -3.93 1.36 4.48
CA ASN A 128 -4.71 0.13 4.60
C ASN A 128 -6.03 0.34 5.35
N GLN A 129 -6.00 1.00 6.51
CA GLN A 129 -7.18 1.27 7.34
C GLN A 129 -8.14 2.26 6.67
N SER A 130 -7.62 3.37 6.17
CA SER A 130 -8.44 4.41 5.53
C SER A 130 -9.12 3.90 4.27
N PHE A 131 -8.40 3.16 3.42
CA PHE A 131 -8.96 2.60 2.20
C PHE A 131 -9.94 1.47 2.47
N LEU A 132 -9.72 0.67 3.53
CA LEU A 132 -10.72 -0.31 3.95
C LEU A 132 -12.06 0.37 4.31
N MET A 133 -12.03 1.49 5.03
CA MET A 133 -13.25 2.25 5.32
C MET A 133 -13.89 2.83 4.06
N ILE A 134 -13.08 3.39 3.16
CA ILE A 134 -13.57 3.98 1.90
C ILE A 134 -14.18 2.91 0.99
N MET A 135 -13.53 1.76 0.83
CA MET A 135 -14.02 0.62 0.05
C MET A 135 -15.34 0.10 0.61
N ASP A 136 -15.40 -0.12 1.93
CA ASP A 136 -16.61 -0.59 2.58
C ASP A 136 -17.76 0.40 2.39
N PHE A 137 -17.52 1.69 2.66
CA PHE A 137 -18.54 2.72 2.49
C PHE A 137 -19.04 2.82 1.03
N TRP A 138 -18.11 2.79 0.06
CA TRP A 138 -18.44 2.84 -1.36
C TRP A 138 -19.29 1.65 -1.79
N MET A 139 -18.92 0.43 -1.35
CA MET A 139 -19.70 -0.77 -1.57
C MET A 139 -21.11 -0.63 -0.99
N GLN A 140 -21.27 -0.11 0.23
CA GLN A 140 -22.58 0.10 0.83
C GLN A 140 -23.42 1.09 0.03
N GLN A 141 -22.82 2.17 -0.51
CA GLN A 141 -23.56 3.09 -1.37
C GLN A 141 -24.03 2.40 -2.66
N LEU A 142 -23.17 1.60 -3.31
CA LEU A 142 -23.57 0.82 -4.49
C LEU A 142 -24.71 -0.16 -4.18
N LYS A 143 -24.71 -0.79 -3.00
CA LYS A 143 -25.79 -1.68 -2.56
C LYS A 143 -27.09 -0.92 -2.32
N ASN A 144 -27.01 0.24 -1.66
CA ASN A 144 -28.17 1.09 -1.37
C ASN A 144 -28.84 1.62 -2.65
N GLU A 145 -28.04 1.94 -3.67
CA GLU A 145 -28.54 2.38 -4.99
C GLU A 145 -28.97 1.20 -5.89
N GLY A 146 -28.86 -0.05 -5.42
CA GLY A 146 -29.21 -1.24 -6.21
C GLY A 146 -28.27 -1.50 -7.39
N LEU A 147 -27.07 -0.91 -7.38
CA LEU A 147 -26.08 -1.01 -8.46
C LEU A 147 -25.11 -2.18 -8.26
N PHE A 148 -24.85 -2.56 -7.01
CA PHE A 148 -23.80 -3.52 -6.68
C PHE A 148 -23.91 -4.85 -7.45
N GLU A 149 -25.11 -5.43 -7.55
CA GLU A 149 -25.37 -6.74 -8.19
C GLU A 149 -25.48 -6.68 -9.72
N ASN A 150 -25.47 -5.50 -10.34
CA ASN A 150 -25.55 -5.37 -11.80
C ASN A 150 -24.35 -6.00 -12.52
N HIS A 151 -23.22 -6.11 -11.81
CA HIS A 151 -21.97 -6.62 -12.35
C HIS A 151 -21.21 -7.41 -11.29
N PRO A 152 -20.47 -8.46 -11.67
CA PRO A 152 -19.44 -9.03 -10.82
C PRO A 152 -18.44 -7.95 -10.36
N ARG A 153 -18.03 -8.01 -9.09
CA ARG A 153 -17.14 -7.04 -8.48
C ARG A 153 -15.77 -7.64 -8.24
N PHE A 154 -14.73 -6.86 -8.53
CA PHE A 154 -13.36 -7.26 -8.25
C PHE A 154 -12.52 -6.08 -7.78
N MET A 155 -11.43 -6.40 -7.09
CA MET A 155 -10.40 -5.45 -6.70
C MET A 155 -9.03 -5.92 -7.15
N ILE A 156 -8.11 -4.97 -7.28
CA ILE A 156 -6.70 -5.23 -7.58
C ILE A 156 -5.88 -4.64 -6.44
N LYS A 157 -4.98 -5.41 -5.84
CA LYS A 157 -4.11 -4.92 -4.77
C LYS A 157 -2.68 -5.43 -4.91
N THR A 158 -1.74 -4.70 -4.33
CA THR A 158 -0.36 -5.16 -4.18
C THR A 158 -0.27 -6.26 -3.11
N THR A 159 0.68 -7.17 -3.25
CA THR A 159 0.91 -8.24 -2.24
C THR A 159 1.35 -7.70 -0.88
N ALA A 160 2.00 -6.53 -0.85
CA ALA A 160 2.36 -5.82 0.37
C ALA A 160 1.17 -5.20 1.12
N SER A 161 -0.01 -5.13 0.49
CA SER A 161 -1.22 -4.58 1.11
C SER A 161 -1.85 -5.49 2.14
N ALA A 162 -2.53 -4.90 3.12
CA ALA A 162 -3.01 -5.61 4.30
C ALA A 162 -3.92 -6.81 3.98
N ARG A 163 -3.84 -7.84 4.83
CA ARG A 163 -4.71 -9.03 4.81
C ARG A 163 -6.18 -8.69 5.10
N SER A 164 -6.44 -7.61 5.83
CA SER A 164 -7.81 -7.14 6.10
C SER A 164 -8.60 -6.86 4.82
N TRP A 165 -7.93 -6.46 3.73
CA TRP A 165 -8.58 -6.28 2.44
C TRP A 165 -9.03 -7.61 1.82
N ASP A 166 -8.22 -8.67 1.95
CA ASP A 166 -8.59 -10.02 1.45
C ASP A 166 -9.76 -10.60 2.25
N GLU A 167 -9.72 -10.44 3.58
CA GLU A 167 -10.78 -10.88 4.49
C GLU A 167 -12.10 -10.15 4.18
N TRP A 168 -12.03 -8.82 3.99
CA TRP A 168 -13.17 -8.00 3.57
C TRP A 168 -13.72 -8.43 2.21
N ALA A 169 -12.85 -8.61 1.21
CA ALA A 169 -13.26 -9.01 -0.14
C ALA A 169 -13.93 -10.38 -0.14
N LYS A 170 -13.37 -11.35 0.61
CA LYS A 170 -13.93 -12.69 0.78
C LYS A 170 -15.33 -12.64 1.36
N LYS A 171 -15.55 -11.84 2.42
CA LYS A 171 -16.88 -11.72 3.06
C LYS A 171 -17.92 -11.12 2.10
N ASN A 172 -17.49 -10.20 1.23
CA ASN A 172 -18.37 -9.48 0.31
C ASN A 172 -18.43 -10.08 -1.09
N ASN A 173 -17.91 -11.30 -1.30
CA ASN A 173 -17.88 -11.99 -2.58
C ASN A 173 -17.22 -11.17 -3.71
N ILE A 174 -16.17 -10.42 -3.38
CA ILE A 174 -15.38 -9.63 -4.32
C ILE A 174 -14.14 -10.45 -4.72
N LYS A 175 -13.88 -10.54 -6.03
CA LYS A 175 -12.67 -11.22 -6.53
C LYS A 175 -11.44 -10.35 -6.30
N VAL A 176 -10.33 -10.95 -5.90
CA VAL A 176 -9.06 -10.25 -5.66
C VAL A 176 -8.04 -10.67 -6.70
N VAL A 177 -7.39 -9.69 -7.32
CA VAL A 177 -6.23 -9.90 -8.19
C VAL A 177 -5.00 -9.31 -7.50
N ASN A 178 -4.08 -10.18 -7.09
CA ASN A 178 -2.83 -9.76 -6.45
C ASN A 178 -1.77 -9.42 -7.52
N VAL A 179 -1.10 -8.29 -7.33
CA VAL A 179 -0.03 -7.83 -8.20
C VAL A 179 1.25 -7.52 -7.40
N PRO A 180 2.44 -7.48 -8.03
CA PRO A 180 3.63 -6.93 -7.39
C PRO A 180 3.40 -5.48 -6.95
N VAL A 181 4.27 -4.96 -6.10
CA VAL A 181 4.17 -3.55 -5.72
C VAL A 181 4.45 -2.63 -6.92
N GLY A 182 3.63 -1.59 -7.07
CA GLY A 182 3.71 -0.60 -8.13
C GLY A 182 2.39 -0.45 -8.88
N PHE A 183 1.83 0.77 -8.88
CA PHE A 183 0.57 1.08 -9.57
C PHE A 183 0.54 0.72 -11.06
N LYS A 184 1.70 0.69 -11.72
CA LYS A 184 1.84 0.20 -13.11
C LYS A 184 1.30 -1.24 -13.28
N GLU A 185 1.39 -2.07 -12.25
CA GLU A 185 0.92 -3.46 -12.28
C GLU A 185 -0.60 -3.52 -12.18
N ILE A 186 -1.18 -2.65 -11.34
CA ILE A 186 -2.63 -2.45 -11.27
C ILE A 186 -3.15 -2.01 -12.65
N ALA A 187 -2.53 -0.97 -13.23
CA ALA A 187 -2.87 -0.49 -14.56
C ALA A 187 -2.68 -1.54 -15.66
N ASN A 188 -1.68 -2.43 -15.52
CA ASN A 188 -1.48 -3.54 -16.45
C ASN A 188 -2.64 -4.53 -16.39
N VAL A 189 -3.05 -4.98 -15.19
CA VAL A 189 -4.22 -5.85 -15.01
C VAL A 189 -5.48 -5.18 -15.56
N MET A 190 -5.70 -3.89 -15.28
CA MET A 190 -6.84 -3.15 -15.83
C MET A 190 -6.87 -3.21 -17.37
N LYS A 191 -5.73 -3.01 -18.04
CA LYS A 191 -5.65 -3.11 -19.51
C LYS A 191 -5.97 -4.51 -20.03
N LYS A 192 -5.59 -5.57 -19.30
CA LYS A 192 -5.93 -6.96 -19.64
C LYS A 192 -7.44 -7.19 -19.54
N VAL A 193 -8.07 -6.70 -18.47
CA VAL A 193 -9.53 -6.76 -18.26
C VAL A 193 -10.26 -5.97 -19.34
N GLU A 194 -9.88 -4.71 -19.56
CA GLU A 194 -10.47 -3.83 -20.57
C GLU A 194 -10.41 -4.45 -21.97
N LYS A 195 -9.27 -5.05 -22.34
CA LYS A 195 -9.12 -5.72 -23.64
C LYS A 195 -10.13 -6.86 -23.78
N GLN A 196 -10.26 -7.73 -22.78
CA GLN A 196 -11.19 -8.86 -22.83
C GLN A 196 -12.65 -8.37 -22.94
N ILE A 197 -13.03 -7.32 -22.19
CA ILE A 197 -14.37 -6.72 -22.27
C ILE A 197 -14.63 -6.12 -23.66
N MET A 198 -13.66 -5.41 -24.24
CA MET A 198 -13.81 -4.79 -25.55
C MET A 198 -13.86 -5.81 -26.69
N ASP A 199 -13.03 -6.86 -26.63
CA ASP A 199 -12.95 -7.87 -27.67
C ASP A 199 -14.16 -8.82 -27.63
N ASN A 200 -14.67 -9.16 -26.44
CA ASN A 200 -15.80 -10.08 -26.26
C ASN A 200 -16.65 -9.69 -25.02
N PRO A 201 -17.59 -8.74 -25.12
CA PRO A 201 -18.31 -8.20 -23.97
C PRO A 201 -19.20 -9.23 -23.23
N ASP A 202 -19.64 -10.28 -23.92
CA ASP A 202 -20.52 -11.32 -23.37
C ASP A 202 -19.76 -12.52 -22.78
N LYS A 203 -18.41 -12.49 -22.80
CA LYS A 203 -17.59 -13.58 -22.25
C LYS A 203 -17.05 -13.23 -20.87
N GLU A 204 -16.76 -14.30 -20.12
CA GLU A 204 -16.08 -14.17 -18.84
C GLU A 204 -14.66 -13.62 -19.03
N VAL A 205 -14.28 -12.70 -18.16
CA VAL A 205 -12.93 -12.17 -18.07
C VAL A 205 -12.13 -13.01 -17.08
N VAL A 206 -10.98 -13.52 -17.52
CA VAL A 206 -10.08 -14.29 -16.66
C VAL A 206 -8.70 -13.63 -16.70
N VAL A 207 -8.12 -13.40 -15.53
CA VAL A 207 -6.76 -12.83 -15.40
C VAL A 207 -5.91 -13.69 -14.48
N THR A 208 -4.62 -13.78 -14.75
CA THR A 208 -3.67 -14.45 -13.86
C THR A 208 -3.04 -13.45 -12.91
N ASP A 209 -3.12 -13.71 -11.61
CA ASP A 209 -2.46 -12.90 -10.58
C ASP A 209 -0.97 -13.24 -10.47
N VAL A 210 -0.23 -12.46 -9.68
CA VAL A 210 1.23 -12.66 -9.50
C VAL A 210 1.57 -13.98 -8.79
N LEU A 211 0.61 -14.53 -8.04
CA LEU A 211 0.76 -15.81 -7.34
C LEU A 211 0.55 -17.01 -8.28
N GLY A 212 0.19 -16.77 -9.55
CA GLY A 212 -0.02 -17.78 -10.58
C GLY A 212 -1.46 -18.32 -10.64
N ASN A 213 -2.39 -17.72 -9.90
CA ASN A 213 -3.79 -18.15 -9.88
C ASN A 213 -4.56 -17.52 -11.05
N ASN A 214 -5.37 -18.32 -11.73
CA ASN A 214 -6.35 -17.79 -12.69
C ASN A 214 -7.60 -17.34 -11.94
N ILE A 215 -7.88 -16.03 -11.97
CA ILE A 215 -9.02 -15.41 -11.32
C ILE A 215 -10.09 -15.14 -12.37
N ASN A 216 -11.22 -15.84 -12.27
CA ASN A 216 -12.39 -15.57 -13.09
C ASN A 216 -13.18 -14.40 -12.48
N LEU A 217 -13.21 -13.28 -13.19
CA LEU A 217 -13.89 -12.05 -12.79
C LEU A 217 -15.36 -12.05 -13.24
N GLY A 218 -15.80 -13.00 -14.08
CA GLY A 218 -17.15 -13.07 -14.63
C GLY A 218 -17.33 -12.20 -15.87
N VAL A 219 -18.58 -12.08 -16.33
CA VAL A 219 -18.95 -11.30 -17.53
C VAL A 219 -19.08 -9.81 -17.16
N ASN A 220 -18.43 -8.95 -17.94
CA ASN A 220 -18.45 -7.49 -17.77
C ASN A 220 -18.21 -7.01 -16.31
N PRO A 221 -17.09 -7.40 -15.68
CA PRO A 221 -16.82 -7.09 -14.28
C PRO A 221 -16.52 -5.60 -14.07
N LYS A 222 -16.78 -5.11 -12.85
CA LYS A 222 -16.49 -3.73 -12.43
C LYS A 222 -15.50 -3.68 -11.28
N LEU A 223 -14.52 -2.79 -11.42
CA LEU A 223 -13.51 -2.54 -10.41
C LEU A 223 -14.16 -1.80 -9.25
N ILE A 224 -14.12 -2.37 -8.05
CA ILE A 224 -14.55 -1.67 -6.83
C ILE A 224 -13.41 -0.86 -6.22
N PHE A 225 -12.17 -1.33 -6.42
CA PHE A 225 -10.96 -0.73 -5.87
C PHE A 225 -9.72 -1.23 -6.60
N GLY A 226 -8.79 -0.32 -6.89
CA GLY A 226 -7.41 -0.64 -7.19
C GLY A 226 -6.51 0.17 -6.25
N GLY A 227 -5.59 -0.45 -5.51
CA GLY A 227 -4.73 0.35 -4.64
C GLY A 227 -3.53 -0.38 -4.02
N GLU A 228 -2.72 0.43 -3.34
CA GLU A 228 -1.46 0.04 -2.71
C GLU A 228 -1.42 0.49 -1.25
N GLU A 229 -0.64 -0.21 -0.43
CA GLU A 229 -0.40 0.10 0.98
C GLU A 229 0.33 1.43 1.20
N SER A 230 0.90 1.99 0.12
CA SER A 230 1.63 3.25 0.13
C SER A 230 0.75 4.50 0.06
N GLY A 231 -0.58 4.34 0.00
CA GLY A 231 -1.53 5.47 0.02
C GLY A 231 -2.08 5.86 -1.34
N GLY A 232 -1.83 5.08 -2.39
CA GLY A 232 -2.42 5.28 -3.72
C GLY A 232 -3.63 4.38 -3.95
N MET A 233 -4.72 4.94 -4.49
CA MET A 233 -5.89 4.17 -4.90
C MET A 233 -6.65 4.80 -6.09
N ILE A 234 -7.54 4.00 -6.67
CA ILE A 234 -8.55 4.36 -7.67
C ILE A 234 -9.85 3.59 -7.39
N ILE A 235 -10.96 4.12 -7.88
CA ILE A 235 -12.27 3.47 -7.86
C ILE A 235 -12.79 3.33 -9.30
N GLY A 236 -13.42 2.21 -9.62
CA GLY A 236 -14.05 2.00 -10.93
C GLY A 236 -15.44 2.61 -11.02
N SER A 237 -15.85 2.89 -12.26
CA SER A 237 -17.18 3.38 -12.60
C SER A 237 -18.13 2.25 -13.00
N GLU A 238 -19.44 2.44 -12.83
CA GLU A 238 -20.45 1.47 -13.31
C GLU A 238 -20.42 1.31 -14.83
N GLU A 239 -20.20 2.39 -15.55
CA GLU A 239 -20.01 2.38 -17.00
C GLU A 239 -18.54 2.50 -17.37
N LEU A 240 -18.14 1.98 -18.53
CA LEU A 240 -16.80 2.21 -19.04
C LEU A 240 -16.60 3.70 -19.35
N ILE A 241 -15.49 4.27 -18.89
CA ILE A 241 -15.09 5.63 -19.22
C ILE A 241 -14.68 5.63 -20.69
N LYS A 242 -15.48 6.27 -21.56
CA LYS A 242 -15.21 6.36 -22.99
C LYS A 242 -14.60 7.71 -23.34
N SER A 243 -13.44 7.68 -23.97
CA SER A 243 -12.88 8.86 -24.63
C SER A 243 -13.62 9.16 -25.93
N LEU A 244 -13.58 10.42 -26.37
CA LEU A 244 -14.13 10.86 -27.66
C LEU A 244 -13.53 10.12 -28.86
N SER A 245 -12.33 9.55 -28.70
CA SER A 245 -11.65 8.76 -29.74
C SER A 245 -11.92 7.25 -29.62
N GLY A 246 -12.94 6.83 -28.86
CA GLY A 246 -13.38 5.43 -28.77
C GLY A 246 -12.60 4.52 -27.82
N ARG A 247 -11.56 5.01 -27.13
CA ARG A 247 -10.90 4.24 -26.05
C ARG A 247 -11.83 4.11 -24.86
N ALA A 248 -11.85 2.93 -24.24
CA ALA A 248 -12.57 2.66 -23.01
C ALA A 248 -11.61 2.35 -21.86
N ALA A 249 -12.00 2.69 -20.63
CA ALA A 249 -11.31 2.32 -19.41
C ALA A 249 -12.31 1.95 -18.31
N ILE A 250 -11.93 1.03 -17.42
CA ILE A 250 -12.76 0.66 -16.26
C ILE A 250 -12.58 1.60 -15.07
N ALA A 251 -11.46 2.32 -15.03
CA ALA A 251 -11.11 3.34 -14.03
C ALA A 251 -9.94 4.20 -14.54
N MET A 252 -9.52 5.20 -13.75
CA MET A 252 -8.25 5.90 -13.97
C MET A 252 -7.06 4.94 -13.87
N ARG A 253 -6.04 5.10 -14.73
CA ARG A 253 -4.85 4.23 -14.76
C ARG A 253 -3.66 4.78 -13.97
N GLU A 254 -3.90 5.81 -13.18
CA GLU A 254 -2.93 6.41 -12.26
C GLU A 254 -3.63 6.66 -10.93
N LYS A 255 -2.86 6.69 -9.85
CA LYS A 255 -3.37 6.96 -8.50
C LYS A 255 -4.13 8.29 -8.48
N SER A 256 -5.25 8.32 -7.75
CA SER A 256 -6.11 9.49 -7.67
C SER A 256 -6.53 9.74 -6.22
N ALA A 257 -5.75 10.55 -5.49
CA ALA A 257 -6.18 10.99 -4.16
C ALA A 257 -7.48 11.82 -4.24
N THR A 258 -7.75 12.46 -5.39
CA THR A 258 -9.00 13.19 -5.62
C THR A 258 -10.23 12.29 -5.50
N GLU A 259 -10.24 11.11 -6.14
CA GLU A 259 -11.36 10.15 -6.02
C GLU A 259 -11.55 9.72 -4.56
N ALA A 260 -10.45 9.37 -3.90
CA ALA A 260 -10.46 8.96 -2.51
C ALA A 260 -10.97 10.06 -1.57
N ILE A 261 -10.59 11.33 -1.78
CA ILE A 261 -11.07 12.47 -0.98
C ILE A 261 -12.58 12.65 -1.08
N ILE A 262 -13.16 12.52 -2.28
CA ILE A 262 -14.61 12.69 -2.46
C ILE A 262 -15.37 11.64 -1.66
N VAL A 263 -14.96 10.37 -1.74
CA VAL A 263 -15.61 9.29 -0.99
C VAL A 263 -15.32 9.40 0.51
N ALA A 264 -14.11 9.73 0.91
CA ALA A 264 -13.75 9.96 2.31
C ALA A 264 -14.55 11.10 2.95
N SER A 265 -14.82 12.16 2.19
CA SER A 265 -15.64 13.30 2.65
C SER A 265 -17.11 12.93 2.79
N ALA A 266 -17.63 12.11 1.86
CA ALA A 266 -18.97 11.55 1.97
C ALA A 266 -19.09 10.62 3.20
N LEU A 267 -18.09 9.78 3.46
CA LEU A 267 -18.01 8.96 4.67
C LEU A 267 -17.99 9.84 5.92
N ALA A 268 -17.14 10.87 5.98
CA ALA A 268 -17.07 11.79 7.12
C ALA A 268 -18.42 12.49 7.38
N ALA A 269 -19.10 12.94 6.33
CA ALA A 269 -20.42 13.55 6.44
C ALA A 269 -21.48 12.56 6.93
N TYR A 270 -21.46 11.33 6.41
CA TYR A 270 -22.36 10.24 6.85
C TYR A 270 -22.15 9.93 8.34
N LEU A 271 -20.91 9.75 8.78
CA LEU A 271 -20.58 9.44 10.17
C LEU A 271 -20.97 10.57 11.12
N LYS A 272 -20.77 11.83 10.72
CA LYS A 272 -21.24 12.99 11.48
C LYS A 272 -22.75 12.96 11.69
N LYS A 273 -23.52 12.59 10.67
CA LYS A 273 -24.98 12.45 10.78
C LYS A 273 -25.39 11.32 11.72
N GLN A 274 -24.61 10.23 11.77
CA GLN A 274 -24.84 9.10 12.68
C GLN A 274 -24.31 9.34 14.10
N GLY A 275 -23.58 10.43 14.34
CA GLY A 275 -22.91 10.67 15.62
C GLY A 275 -21.79 9.68 15.92
N SER A 276 -21.14 9.15 14.87
CA SER A 276 -20.05 8.18 15.00
C SER A 276 -18.73 8.72 14.42
N SER A 277 -17.63 8.14 14.87
CA SER A 277 -16.26 8.43 14.44
C SER A 277 -15.77 7.44 13.37
N MET A 278 -14.68 7.80 12.69
CA MET A 278 -14.01 6.90 11.75
C MET A 278 -13.42 5.68 12.47
N SER A 279 -12.91 5.82 13.70
CA SER A 279 -12.42 4.68 14.49
C SER A 279 -13.51 3.65 14.81
N GLU A 280 -14.69 4.11 15.21
CA GLU A 280 -15.87 3.26 15.41
C GLU A 280 -16.36 2.64 14.11
N TYR A 281 -16.33 3.39 13.00
CA TYR A 281 -16.67 2.83 11.69
C TYR A 281 -15.71 1.70 11.31
N LEU A 282 -14.39 1.90 11.45
CA LEU A 282 -13.39 0.88 11.17
C LEU A 282 -13.61 -0.39 12.02
N ASP A 283 -13.89 -0.23 13.32
CA ASP A 283 -14.19 -1.36 14.19
C ASP A 283 -15.46 -2.11 13.75
N ASN A 284 -16.49 -1.39 13.31
CA ASN A 284 -17.68 -1.99 12.72
C ASN A 284 -17.37 -2.74 11.42
N VAL A 285 -16.52 -2.18 10.55
CA VAL A 285 -16.05 -2.89 9.34
C VAL A 285 -15.33 -4.18 9.74
N PHE A 286 -14.46 -4.12 10.76
CA PHE A 286 -13.79 -5.32 11.25
C PHE A 286 -14.76 -6.37 11.77
N LYS A 287 -15.76 -5.98 12.58
CA LYS A 287 -16.75 -6.90 13.15
C LYS A 287 -17.68 -7.49 12.09
N ASN A 288 -18.26 -6.64 11.25
CA ASN A 288 -19.24 -7.04 10.23
C ASN A 288 -18.63 -7.98 9.19
N ASN A 289 -17.32 -7.83 8.94
CA ASN A 289 -16.59 -8.64 7.98
C ASN A 289 -15.75 -9.76 8.60
N GLU A 290 -15.85 -9.98 9.92
CA GLU A 290 -15.09 -11.00 10.66
C GLU A 290 -13.57 -10.89 10.43
N ILE A 291 -13.06 -9.66 10.34
CA ILE A 291 -11.65 -9.38 10.07
C ILE A 291 -10.83 -9.63 11.33
N ILE A 292 -9.83 -10.48 11.18
CA ILE A 292 -8.89 -10.89 12.24
C ILE A 292 -7.55 -10.17 12.04
N SER A 293 -7.13 -10.01 10.79
CA SER A 293 -5.83 -9.40 10.43
C SER A 293 -5.88 -7.87 10.46
N LYS A 294 -6.11 -7.29 11.64
CA LYS A 294 -6.36 -5.85 11.83
C LYS A 294 -5.11 -4.97 11.77
N PHE A 295 -3.93 -5.57 11.92
CA PHE A 295 -2.68 -4.84 12.05
C PHE A 295 -1.83 -4.99 10.80
N ASP A 296 -1.19 -3.89 10.42
CA ASP A 296 -0.19 -3.82 9.37
C ASP A 296 1.04 -3.03 9.85
N ILE A 297 2.20 -3.32 9.27
CA ILE A 297 3.45 -2.62 9.52
C ILE A 297 4.24 -2.50 8.22
N ARG A 298 4.95 -1.37 8.08
CA ARG A 298 6.01 -1.17 7.09
C ARG A 298 7.27 -0.73 7.81
N GLU A 299 8.35 -1.44 7.60
CA GLU A 299 9.68 -1.06 8.06
C GLU A 299 10.53 -0.71 6.83
N ASP A 300 11.02 0.53 6.78
CA ASP A 300 11.92 1.01 5.74
C ASP A 300 13.35 1.04 6.28
N ILE A 301 14.16 0.03 5.93
CA ILE A 301 15.54 -0.11 6.38
C ILE A 301 16.45 0.60 5.39
N SER A 302 16.88 1.83 5.74
CA SER A 302 17.86 2.57 4.94
C SER A 302 19.31 2.22 5.29
N TYR A 303 20.09 1.87 4.27
CA TYR A 303 21.51 1.58 4.41
C TYR A 303 22.41 2.81 4.25
N TYR A 304 21.83 3.98 3.94
CA TYR A 304 22.56 5.24 3.76
C TYR A 304 21.68 6.46 4.10
N ASN A 305 22.29 7.65 4.20
CA ASN A 305 21.54 8.89 4.26
C ASN A 305 21.30 9.42 2.84
N GLU A 306 20.07 9.36 2.35
CA GLU A 306 19.65 9.89 1.04
C GLU A 306 19.77 11.41 0.96
N SER A 307 19.72 12.08 2.10
CA SER A 307 19.77 13.52 2.24
C SER A 307 21.21 14.03 2.46
N GLU A 308 22.22 13.20 2.21
CA GLU A 308 23.63 13.59 2.28
C GLU A 308 23.97 14.67 1.23
N PRO A 309 24.38 15.89 1.64
CA PRO A 309 24.68 16.97 0.72
C PRO A 309 25.97 16.77 -0.09
N ASP A 310 26.93 15.98 0.41
CA ASP A 310 28.13 15.61 -0.35
C ASP A 310 27.79 14.51 -1.37
N ILE A 311 27.74 14.89 -2.64
CA ILE A 311 27.37 14.00 -3.73
C ILE A 311 28.29 12.77 -3.87
N GLU A 312 29.58 12.89 -3.57
CA GLU A 312 30.52 11.78 -3.70
C GLU A 312 30.37 10.81 -2.53
N LYS A 313 30.18 11.34 -1.32
CA LYS A 313 29.85 10.53 -0.14
C LYS A 313 28.50 9.82 -0.31
N LEU A 314 27.49 10.51 -0.83
CA LEU A 314 26.17 9.97 -1.14
C LEU A 314 26.28 8.80 -2.14
N LYS A 315 27.00 8.98 -3.26
CA LYS A 315 27.19 7.94 -4.27
C LYS A 315 27.88 6.70 -3.68
N GLN A 316 28.97 6.88 -2.94
CA GLN A 316 29.70 5.76 -2.33
C GLN A 316 28.84 4.99 -1.33
N ALA A 317 28.13 5.70 -0.45
CA ALA A 317 27.23 5.09 0.52
C ALA A 317 26.05 4.38 -0.17
N LYS A 318 25.50 4.96 -1.25
CA LYS A 318 24.43 4.34 -2.05
C LYS A 318 24.89 3.01 -2.65
N VAL A 319 26.08 2.94 -3.27
CA VAL A 319 26.61 1.70 -3.85
C VAL A 319 26.79 0.61 -2.78
N ALA A 320 27.39 0.95 -1.63
CA ALA A 320 27.56 0.00 -0.53
C ALA A 320 26.20 -0.49 0.02
N GLY A 321 25.25 0.43 0.17
CA GLY A 321 23.90 0.10 0.61
C GLY A 321 23.12 -0.74 -0.41
N GLU A 322 23.28 -0.51 -1.71
CA GLU A 322 22.66 -1.30 -2.77
C GLU A 322 23.17 -2.75 -2.78
N ALA A 323 24.46 -2.94 -2.52
CA ALA A 323 25.06 -4.26 -2.34
C ALA A 323 24.48 -4.98 -1.11
N GLN A 324 24.38 -4.29 0.03
CA GLN A 324 23.81 -4.85 1.25
C GLN A 324 22.33 -5.21 1.10
N ARG A 325 21.52 -4.31 0.53
CA ARG A 325 20.13 -4.56 0.16
C ARG A 325 19.99 -5.79 -0.74
N THR A 326 20.83 -5.87 -1.78
CA THR A 326 20.82 -7.00 -2.73
C THR A 326 21.15 -8.31 -2.03
N LYS A 327 22.14 -8.32 -1.14
CA LYS A 327 22.52 -9.51 -0.39
C LYS A 327 21.37 -10.02 0.49
N ASN A 328 20.66 -9.12 1.16
CA ASN A 328 19.49 -9.48 1.96
C ASN A 328 18.33 -10.02 1.09
N ASP A 329 18.02 -9.34 -0.02
CA ASP A 329 16.98 -9.77 -0.97
C ASP A 329 17.26 -11.18 -1.54
N VAL A 330 18.48 -11.41 -2.04
CA VAL A 330 18.85 -12.69 -2.69
C VAL A 330 18.76 -13.88 -1.72
N PHE A 331 19.02 -13.66 -0.42
CA PHE A 331 18.85 -14.69 0.61
C PHE A 331 17.44 -15.29 0.59
N TYR A 332 16.40 -14.44 0.61
CA TYR A 332 15.00 -14.89 0.59
C TYR A 332 14.56 -15.31 -0.82
N LEU A 333 14.91 -14.52 -1.83
CA LEU A 333 14.51 -14.75 -3.22
C LEU A 333 14.92 -16.13 -3.71
N THR A 334 16.16 -16.54 -3.43
CA THR A 334 16.68 -17.83 -3.88
C THR A 334 15.84 -18.99 -3.32
N MET A 335 15.38 -18.87 -2.07
CA MET A 335 14.54 -19.90 -1.46
C MET A 335 13.17 -20.01 -2.16
N ALA A 336 12.56 -18.87 -2.48
CA ALA A 336 11.29 -18.82 -3.20
C ALA A 336 11.40 -19.39 -4.62
N VAL A 337 12.45 -19.01 -5.35
CA VAL A 337 12.73 -19.52 -6.71
C VAL A 337 13.03 -21.02 -6.68
N ALA A 338 13.84 -21.49 -5.72
CA ALA A 338 14.15 -22.91 -5.55
C ALA A 338 12.89 -23.73 -5.27
N LYS A 339 12.02 -23.24 -4.38
CA LYS A 339 10.74 -23.90 -4.08
C LYS A 339 9.85 -24.01 -5.32
N LYS A 340 9.69 -22.91 -6.06
CA LYS A 340 8.90 -22.89 -7.30
C LYS A 340 9.45 -23.86 -8.35
N ALA A 341 10.78 -24.00 -8.44
CA ALA A 341 11.44 -24.94 -9.33
C ALA A 341 11.44 -26.40 -8.84
N GLY A 342 10.85 -26.69 -7.67
CA GLY A 342 10.85 -28.03 -7.07
C GLY A 342 12.23 -28.49 -6.56
N LYS A 343 13.18 -27.56 -6.40
CA LYS A 343 14.54 -27.84 -5.93
C LYS A 343 14.69 -27.79 -4.42
N MET A 344 13.70 -27.27 -3.71
CA MET A 344 13.69 -27.19 -2.24
C MET A 344 12.27 -27.35 -1.71
N THR A 345 12.13 -28.00 -0.57
CA THR A 345 10.84 -28.17 0.13
C THR A 345 10.57 -27.02 1.10
N LEU A 346 9.32 -26.88 1.53
CA LEU A 346 8.95 -25.89 2.55
C LEU A 346 9.62 -26.20 3.90
N GLU A 347 9.76 -27.47 4.25
CA GLU A 347 10.41 -27.93 5.48
C GLU A 347 11.89 -27.50 5.51
N GLN A 348 12.62 -27.65 4.40
CA GLN A 348 14.00 -27.17 4.29
C GLN A 348 14.09 -25.65 4.47
N ILE A 349 13.12 -24.90 3.94
CA ILE A 349 13.05 -23.44 4.14
C ILE A 349 12.81 -23.10 5.61
N ARG A 350 11.88 -23.79 6.28
CA ARG A 350 11.63 -23.60 7.73
C ARG A 350 12.90 -23.88 8.54
N GLU A 351 13.63 -24.94 8.22
CA GLU A 351 14.91 -25.27 8.87
C GLU A 351 15.96 -24.15 8.69
N ILE A 352 16.13 -23.65 7.47
CA ILE A 352 17.06 -22.53 7.18
C ILE A 352 16.66 -21.27 7.96
N LEU A 353 15.37 -20.92 7.93
CA LEU A 353 14.87 -19.71 8.58
C LEU A 353 14.99 -19.81 10.11
N ALA A 354 14.65 -20.95 10.70
CA ALA A 354 14.80 -21.20 12.13
C ALA A 354 16.29 -21.27 12.54
N ASP A 355 17.17 -21.75 11.65
CA ASP A 355 18.61 -21.71 11.89
C ASP A 355 19.15 -20.28 11.89
N THR A 356 18.66 -19.46 10.96
CA THR A 356 19.10 -18.07 10.77
C THR A 356 18.55 -17.13 11.85
N PHE A 357 17.27 -17.27 12.19
CA PHE A 357 16.54 -16.40 13.11
C PHE A 357 16.11 -17.18 14.35
N LYS A 358 17.06 -17.41 15.27
CA LYS A 358 16.85 -18.20 16.49
C LYS A 358 15.72 -17.68 17.40
N ASP A 359 15.33 -16.41 17.26
CA ASP A 359 14.31 -15.75 18.04
C ASP A 359 12.94 -15.65 17.35
N LEU A 360 12.79 -16.20 16.12
CA LEU A 360 11.55 -16.24 15.35
C LEU A 360 11.03 -17.68 15.22
N ASN A 361 9.70 -17.84 15.15
CA ASN A 361 9.05 -19.14 14.98
C ASN A 361 8.49 -19.30 13.55
N PHE A 362 8.92 -20.32 12.82
CA PHE A 362 8.48 -20.62 11.45
C PHE A 362 7.61 -21.89 11.34
N ASP A 363 7.16 -22.47 12.45
CA ASP A 363 6.37 -23.71 12.47
C ASP A 363 5.08 -23.59 11.65
N ASN A 364 4.44 -22.41 11.69
CA ASN A 364 3.21 -22.11 10.97
C ASN A 364 3.42 -21.36 9.63
N LEU A 365 4.65 -21.34 9.10
CA LEU A 365 4.95 -20.87 7.75
C LEU A 365 4.31 -21.85 6.75
N THR A 366 3.35 -21.42 5.96
CA THR A 366 2.60 -22.27 5.02
C THR A 366 3.10 -22.16 3.58
N ASP A 367 3.73 -21.06 3.20
CA ASP A 367 4.33 -20.91 1.87
C ASP A 367 5.42 -19.81 1.81
N VAL A 368 6.28 -19.89 0.81
CA VAL A 368 7.24 -18.85 0.41
C VAL A 368 7.19 -18.68 -1.10
N LYS A 369 6.85 -17.47 -1.55
CA LYS A 369 6.55 -17.16 -2.95
C LYS A 369 7.36 -15.95 -3.42
N PHE A 370 7.83 -16.01 -4.66
CA PHE A 370 8.32 -14.82 -5.34
C PHE A 370 7.13 -14.07 -5.93
N VAL A 371 7.02 -12.78 -5.62
CA VAL A 371 5.85 -11.94 -5.97
C VAL A 371 6.21 -10.81 -6.95
N GLY A 372 7.18 -11.06 -7.83
CA GLY A 372 7.56 -10.15 -8.91
C GLY A 372 8.67 -9.16 -8.52
N ASP A 373 8.58 -8.53 -7.36
CA ASP A 373 9.60 -7.60 -6.87
C ASP A 373 9.99 -7.82 -5.39
N GLY A 374 9.54 -8.91 -4.79
CA GLY A 374 9.82 -9.28 -3.41
C GLY A 374 9.61 -10.77 -3.15
N THR A 375 9.91 -11.18 -1.91
CA THR A 375 9.65 -12.52 -1.40
C THR A 375 8.59 -12.47 -0.32
N TYR A 376 7.47 -13.15 -0.55
CA TYR A 376 6.31 -13.23 0.33
C TYR A 376 6.36 -14.53 1.14
N LEU A 377 6.42 -14.40 2.47
CA LEU A 377 6.36 -15.50 3.42
C LEU A 377 4.96 -15.53 4.03
N GLU A 378 4.23 -16.59 3.72
CA GLU A 378 2.85 -16.77 4.14
C GLU A 378 2.79 -17.64 5.40
N PHE A 379 2.13 -17.15 6.44
CA PHE A 379 1.85 -17.91 7.65
C PHE A 379 0.33 -18.06 7.81
N ASP A 380 -0.10 -18.93 8.71
CA ASP A 380 -1.53 -19.05 9.05
C ASP A 380 -2.10 -17.71 9.53
N ASP A 381 -1.37 -17.00 10.40
CA ASP A 381 -1.84 -15.85 11.16
C ASP A 381 -1.35 -14.49 10.63
N LYS A 382 -0.38 -14.48 9.72
CA LYS A 382 0.26 -13.28 9.17
C LYS A 382 0.90 -13.53 7.81
N PHE A 383 1.41 -12.47 7.21
CA PHE A 383 2.45 -12.57 6.20
C PHE A 383 3.61 -11.63 6.53
N ILE A 384 4.77 -11.93 5.95
CA ILE A 384 5.92 -11.02 5.91
C ILE A 384 6.43 -10.97 4.47
N GLU A 385 6.54 -9.77 3.90
CA GLU A 385 7.11 -9.58 2.57
C GLU A 385 8.40 -8.78 2.67
N ILE A 386 9.50 -9.35 2.17
CA ILE A 386 10.81 -8.69 2.09
C ILE A 386 11.08 -8.31 0.64
N ARG A 387 11.42 -7.04 0.42
CA ARG A 387 11.71 -6.53 -0.92
C ARG A 387 12.87 -5.52 -0.95
N PRO A 388 13.63 -5.48 -2.04
CA PRO A 388 14.55 -4.40 -2.33
C PRO A 388 13.79 -3.18 -2.91
N SER A 389 14.07 -1.97 -2.41
CA SER A 389 13.54 -0.75 -3.02
C SER A 389 14.13 -0.52 -4.42
N GLY A 390 13.34 -0.47 -5.49
CA GLY A 390 13.86 -0.34 -6.87
C GLY A 390 14.70 0.92 -7.15
N THR A 391 14.48 2.01 -6.41
CA THR A 391 15.12 3.32 -6.65
C THR A 391 16.30 3.61 -5.72
N ASP A 392 16.38 2.90 -4.59
CA ASP A 392 17.23 3.28 -3.46
C ASP A 392 17.85 2.09 -2.73
N ALA A 393 18.92 2.36 -1.98
CA ALA A 393 19.56 1.41 -1.09
C ALA A 393 18.75 1.19 0.20
N LYS A 394 17.54 0.63 0.05
CA LYS A 394 16.65 0.27 1.15
C LYS A 394 16.11 -1.14 1.00
N THR A 395 15.99 -1.85 2.12
CA THR A 395 15.09 -3.00 2.23
C THR A 395 13.77 -2.51 2.80
N LYS A 396 12.66 -2.93 2.20
CA LYS A 396 11.33 -2.74 2.80
C LYS A 396 10.85 -4.08 3.31
N ALA A 397 10.35 -4.08 4.54
CA ALA A 397 9.71 -5.24 5.13
C ALA A 397 8.27 -4.87 5.49
N TYR A 398 7.32 -5.56 4.87
CA TYR A 398 5.91 -5.42 5.18
C TYR A 398 5.45 -6.61 6.00
N GLY A 399 4.45 -6.38 6.85
CA GLY A 399 3.73 -7.46 7.50
C GLY A 399 2.31 -7.06 7.80
N ALA A 400 1.39 -8.02 7.72
CA ALA A 400 0.03 -7.85 8.21
C ALA A 400 -0.46 -9.14 8.88
N GLY A 401 -1.28 -9.01 9.91
CA GLY A 401 -1.79 -10.14 10.67
C GLY A 401 -2.54 -9.75 11.95
N ALA A 402 -2.77 -10.74 12.80
CA ALA A 402 -3.57 -10.59 14.01
C ALA A 402 -2.82 -9.96 15.21
N SER A 403 -1.48 -9.86 15.17
CA SER A 403 -0.66 -9.32 16.26
C SER A 403 0.34 -8.28 15.75
N LYS A 404 0.15 -7.00 16.15
CA LYS A 404 1.07 -5.89 15.80
C LYS A 404 2.49 -6.14 16.29
N GLU A 405 2.64 -6.73 17.48
CA GLU A 405 3.95 -7.02 18.06
C GLU A 405 4.70 -8.08 17.23
N GLU A 406 4.02 -9.17 16.86
CA GLU A 406 4.65 -10.28 16.17
C GLU A 406 5.02 -9.92 14.73
N ILE A 407 4.11 -9.28 13.98
CA ILE A 407 4.43 -8.84 12.61
C ILE A 407 5.59 -7.82 12.60
N LYS A 408 5.64 -6.93 13.60
CA LYS A 408 6.73 -5.96 13.72
C LYS A 408 8.05 -6.65 14.04
N LYS A 409 8.06 -7.60 14.97
CA LYS A 409 9.25 -8.38 15.33
C LYS A 409 9.83 -9.08 14.10
N PHE A 410 9.00 -9.77 13.32
CA PHE A 410 9.43 -10.43 12.09
C PHE A 410 9.94 -9.43 11.04
N ALA A 411 9.15 -8.40 10.73
CA ALA A 411 9.51 -7.41 9.72
C ALA A 411 10.85 -6.72 10.05
N GLN A 412 11.06 -6.35 11.31
CA GLN A 412 12.32 -5.75 11.74
C GLN A 412 13.50 -6.71 11.63
N LYS A 413 13.35 -7.95 12.11
CA LYS A 413 14.45 -8.94 12.12
C LYS A 413 14.85 -9.37 10.72
N MET A 414 13.86 -9.64 9.87
CA MET A 414 14.10 -10.09 8.49
C MET A 414 14.51 -8.93 7.58
N GLY A 415 13.89 -7.76 7.73
CA GLY A 415 14.24 -6.57 6.96
C GLY A 415 15.65 -6.05 7.23
N ASN A 416 16.14 -6.18 8.48
CA ASN A 416 17.51 -5.79 8.86
C ASN A 416 18.54 -6.91 8.69
N TYR A 417 18.16 -8.07 8.14
CA TYR A 417 19.10 -9.18 8.03
C TYR A 417 20.27 -8.85 7.09
N SER A 418 21.44 -9.40 7.40
CA SER A 418 22.67 -9.12 6.65
C SER A 418 22.74 -9.84 5.29
N GLY A 419 21.88 -10.83 5.09
CA GLY A 419 21.95 -11.75 3.95
C GLY A 419 23.13 -12.71 4.02
N ASP A 420 23.77 -12.88 5.19
CA ASP A 420 24.81 -13.90 5.38
C ASP A 420 24.23 -15.32 5.19
N LEU A 421 25.07 -16.24 4.71
CA LEU A 421 24.64 -17.62 4.43
C LEU A 421 25.21 -18.55 5.49
N THR A 422 24.33 -19.20 6.25
CA THR A 422 24.73 -20.25 7.20
C THR A 422 25.19 -21.51 6.47
N ASP A 423 25.86 -22.42 7.17
CA ASP A 423 26.24 -23.71 6.59
C ASP A 423 25.02 -24.55 6.20
N LEU A 424 23.92 -24.41 6.94
CA LEU A 424 22.65 -25.06 6.60
C LEU A 424 22.05 -24.50 5.31
N TYR A 425 22.12 -23.18 5.11
CA TYR A 425 21.73 -22.57 3.84
C TYR A 425 22.50 -23.16 2.67
N LYS A 426 23.84 -23.18 2.77
CA LYS A 426 24.72 -23.70 1.70
C LYS A 426 24.56 -25.21 1.46
N LYS A 427 24.09 -25.96 2.46
CA LYS A 427 23.78 -27.39 2.34
C LYS A 427 22.55 -27.64 1.48
N TYR A 428 21.51 -26.82 1.60
CA TYR A 428 20.23 -27.03 0.90
C TYR A 428 20.10 -26.23 -0.39
N VAL A 429 20.76 -25.08 -0.47
CA VAL A 429 20.65 -24.18 -1.63
C VAL A 429 21.80 -24.44 -2.60
N ASP A 430 21.45 -24.73 -3.85
CA ASP A 430 22.40 -24.76 -4.98
C ASP A 430 22.98 -23.36 -5.19
N MET A 431 24.30 -23.20 -4.99
CA MET A 431 24.94 -21.89 -5.12
C MET A 431 24.91 -21.34 -6.54
N ASN A 432 24.83 -22.20 -7.57
CA ASN A 432 24.59 -21.70 -8.93
C ASN A 432 23.20 -21.08 -9.05
N LEU A 433 22.20 -21.62 -8.34
CA LEU A 433 20.88 -21.02 -8.30
C LEU A 433 20.90 -19.69 -7.55
N TYR A 434 21.62 -19.61 -6.42
CA TYR A 434 21.80 -18.37 -5.66
C TYR A 434 22.38 -17.25 -6.53
N ASP A 435 23.46 -17.54 -7.26
CA ASP A 435 24.15 -16.56 -8.11
C ASP A 435 23.29 -16.08 -9.30
N ASN A 436 22.29 -16.88 -9.70
CA ASN A 436 21.40 -16.58 -10.85
C ASN A 436 19.95 -16.28 -10.45
N ALA A 437 19.64 -16.19 -9.15
CA ALA A 437 18.25 -16.11 -8.67
C ALA A 437 17.50 -14.89 -9.21
N LYS A 438 18.17 -13.74 -9.32
CA LYS A 438 17.60 -12.51 -9.89
C LYS A 438 17.24 -12.63 -11.37
N ASP A 439 18.13 -13.19 -12.18
CA ASP A 439 17.88 -13.35 -13.61
C ASP A 439 16.74 -14.34 -13.88
N LEU A 440 16.65 -15.40 -13.07
CA LEU A 440 15.54 -16.35 -13.13
C LEU A 440 14.23 -15.72 -12.70
N SER A 441 14.24 -14.93 -11.61
CA SER A 441 13.03 -14.26 -11.12
C SER A 441 12.51 -13.19 -12.11
N LEU A 442 13.40 -12.48 -12.80
CA LEU A 442 13.01 -11.54 -13.86
C LEU A 442 12.32 -12.24 -15.04
N LYS A 443 12.75 -13.44 -15.42
CA LYS A 443 12.08 -14.25 -16.45
C LYS A 443 10.68 -14.66 -16.01
N ASP A 444 10.54 -15.07 -14.75
CA ASP A 444 9.24 -15.42 -14.17
C ASP A 444 8.28 -14.21 -14.13
N TYR A 445 8.78 -13.05 -13.72
CA TYR A 445 8.00 -11.81 -13.74
C TYR A 445 7.63 -11.38 -15.18
N ALA A 446 8.51 -11.62 -16.16
CA ALA A 446 8.20 -11.39 -17.57
C ALA A 446 7.05 -12.27 -18.08
N VAL A 447 6.92 -13.52 -17.58
CA VAL A 447 5.78 -14.39 -17.93
C VAL A 447 4.47 -13.78 -17.41
N PHE A 448 4.44 -13.34 -16.16
CA PHE A 448 3.26 -12.69 -15.57
C PHE A 448 2.87 -11.41 -16.32
N THR A 449 3.83 -10.52 -16.57
CA THR A 449 3.56 -9.23 -17.24
C THR A 449 3.04 -9.41 -18.66
N ASN A 450 3.66 -10.31 -19.44
CA ASN A 450 3.33 -10.53 -20.85
C ASN A 450 2.07 -11.38 -21.08
N LYS A 451 1.68 -12.21 -20.11
CA LYS A 451 0.48 -13.05 -20.25
C LYS A 451 -0.76 -12.17 -20.42
N ASP A 452 -1.49 -12.37 -21.52
CA ASP A 452 -2.70 -11.64 -21.91
C ASP A 452 -2.52 -10.12 -22.05
N ALA A 453 -1.27 -9.66 -22.22
CA ALA A 453 -0.95 -8.24 -22.33
C ALA A 453 -1.64 -7.59 -23.54
N ASN A 454 -2.12 -6.37 -23.35
CA ASN A 454 -2.61 -5.54 -24.44
C ASN A 454 -1.42 -4.95 -25.22
N ASN A 455 -1.07 -5.59 -26.33
CA ASN A 455 0.00 -5.18 -27.24
C ASN A 455 -0.51 -4.37 -28.44
N ASP A 456 -1.76 -3.90 -28.41
CA ASP A 456 -2.34 -3.11 -29.48
C ASP A 456 -1.54 -1.79 -29.61
N LYS A 457 -1.13 -1.45 -30.84
CA LYS A 457 -0.29 -0.27 -31.09
C LYS A 457 -1.03 0.99 -30.66
N PHE A 458 -0.44 1.75 -29.74
CA PHE A 458 -0.97 3.06 -29.39
C PHE A 458 -0.85 4.02 -30.59
N VAL A 459 -2.00 4.48 -31.08
CA VAL A 459 -2.08 5.51 -32.11
C VAL A 459 -2.59 6.77 -31.44
N ILE A 460 -1.81 7.85 -31.53
CA ILE A 460 -2.22 9.17 -31.03
C ILE A 460 -3.44 9.61 -31.85
N PRO A 461 -4.60 9.87 -31.22
CA PRO A 461 -5.77 10.36 -31.93
C PRO A 461 -5.48 11.72 -32.59
N ASP A 462 -6.09 11.95 -33.75
CA ASP A 462 -6.10 13.27 -34.38
C ASP A 462 -7.00 14.22 -33.58
N TYR A 463 -6.41 14.92 -32.62
CA TYR A 463 -7.14 15.81 -31.71
C TYR A 463 -7.79 17.01 -32.41
N SER A 464 -7.33 17.38 -33.62
CA SER A 464 -7.96 18.44 -34.42
C SER A 464 -9.39 18.09 -34.85
N LYS A 465 -9.73 16.80 -34.84
CA LYS A 465 -11.07 16.28 -35.20
C LYS A 465 -11.95 15.98 -34.00
N THR A 466 -11.40 15.99 -32.78
CA THR A 466 -12.13 15.57 -31.57
C THR A 466 -12.27 16.67 -30.52
N LEU A 467 -11.40 17.69 -30.51
CA LEU A 467 -11.53 18.85 -29.62
C LEU A 467 -12.24 19.98 -30.36
N GLN A 468 -13.57 20.05 -30.24
CA GLN A 468 -14.30 21.30 -30.43
C GLN A 468 -14.31 22.00 -29.05
N PHE A 469 -13.47 23.03 -28.89
CA PHE A 469 -13.53 23.92 -27.74
C PHE A 469 -14.64 24.93 -27.88
#